data_AF-A0A4U1B7Z7-F1
#
_entry.id   AF-A0A4U1B7Z7-F1
#
_cell.length_a   1.000
_cell.length_b   1.000
_cell.length_c   1.000
_cell.angle_alpha   90.00
_cell.angle_beta   90.00
_cell.angle_gamma   90.00
#
_symmetry.space_group_name_H-M   'P 1'
#
loop_
_entity.id
_entity.type
_entity.pdbx_description
1 polymer ?
#
loop_
_entity_poly.entity_id
_entity_poly.type
_entity_poly.pdbx_seq_one_letter_code
_entity_poly.pdbx_strand_id
1 'polypeptide(L)'
;MTLIKNVLINEKLLSAELNKLSVEEKIQAKKVLTSAANKLKLPSQKLLNALKNEGFDLADLVGNGPAKPAKAQPTKRAPRKLVLENQSFAILDEKNKELAHAVGRGVTSYKDKGFKVVKYDELPAALQKVAKDLIAK
;
A
#
# COMPACT_ATOMS: atom_id res chain seq x y z
N MET A 1 19.37 11.65 6.26
CA MET A 1 19.01 12.78 5.38
C MET A 1 17.61 12.72 4.76
N THR A 2 16.93 11.56 4.72
CA THR A 2 15.60 11.38 4.09
C THR A 2 14.44 12.00 4.87
N LEU A 3 14.54 12.07 6.21
CA LEU A 3 13.47 12.62 7.07
C LEU A 3 13.23 14.12 6.86
N ILE A 4 14.29 14.93 6.81
CA ILE A 4 14.17 16.39 6.62
C ILE A 4 13.58 16.71 5.25
N LYS A 5 13.99 15.99 4.20
CA LYS A 5 13.41 16.12 2.86
C LYS A 5 11.91 15.81 2.85
N ASN A 6 11.50 14.73 3.52
CA ASN A 6 10.09 14.35 3.61
C ASN A 6 9.23 15.39 4.36
N VAL A 7 9.80 16.02 5.39
CA VAL A 7 9.11 17.10 6.12
C VAL A 7 8.98 18.35 5.25
N LEU A 8 10.03 18.74 4.50
CA LEU A 8 9.99 19.92 3.62
C LEU A 8 9.08 19.75 2.40
N ILE A 9 8.84 18.52 1.93
CA ILE A 9 7.97 18.22 0.77
C ILE A 9 6.50 18.20 1.17
N ASN A 10 6.18 17.85 2.42
CA ASN A 10 4.79 17.71 2.88
C ASN A 10 4.36 18.92 3.71
N GLU A 11 3.53 19.78 3.11
CA GLU A 11 2.99 21.01 3.71
C GLU A 11 2.35 20.80 5.10
N LYS A 12 1.64 19.68 5.29
CA LYS A 12 0.98 19.38 6.58
C LYS A 12 1.98 19.03 7.68
N LEU A 13 3.07 18.36 7.33
CA LEU A 13 4.14 18.03 8.29
C LEU A 13 4.99 19.27 8.57
N LEU A 14 5.29 20.06 7.55
CA LEU A 14 6.05 21.29 7.69
C LEU A 14 5.33 22.31 8.59
N SER A 15 4.03 22.52 8.38
CA SER A 15 3.23 23.42 9.23
C SER A 15 3.13 22.91 10.67
N ALA A 16 2.97 21.60 10.88
CA ALA A 16 2.95 20.99 12.20
C ALA A 16 4.29 21.17 12.95
N GLU A 17 5.42 21.01 12.28
CA GLU A 17 6.75 21.24 12.87
C GLU A 17 7.02 22.73 13.11
N LEU A 18 6.64 23.60 12.16
CA LEU A 18 6.78 25.05 12.34
C LEU A 18 5.94 25.56 13.52
N ASN A 19 4.77 24.98 13.77
CA ASN A 19 3.89 25.42 14.86
C ASN A 19 4.46 25.13 16.25
N LYS A 20 5.28 24.09 16.40
CA LYS A 20 5.96 23.73 17.65
C LYS A 20 7.10 24.68 18.03
N LEU A 21 7.64 25.40 17.05
CA LEU A 21 8.73 26.35 17.26
C LEU A 21 8.26 27.62 17.97
N SER A 22 9.18 28.21 18.74
CA SER A 22 9.00 29.53 19.33
C SER A 22 8.89 30.63 18.25
N VAL A 23 8.41 31.81 18.63
CA VAL A 23 8.23 32.93 17.70
C VAL A 23 9.57 33.38 17.09
N GLU A 24 10.65 33.36 17.87
CA GLU A 24 11.99 33.72 17.40
C GLU A 24 12.52 32.72 16.36
N GLU A 25 12.34 31.42 16.63
CA GLU A 25 12.71 30.35 15.70
C GLU A 25 11.87 30.40 14.41
N LYS A 26 10.58 30.74 14.49
CA LYS A 26 9.74 30.96 13.31
C LYS A 26 10.26 32.10 12.43
N ILE A 27 10.72 33.19 13.04
CA ILE A 27 11.30 34.33 12.31
C ILE A 27 12.62 33.90 11.63
N GLN A 28 13.48 33.15 12.32
CA GLN A 28 14.71 32.63 11.74
C GLN A 28 14.43 31.64 10.59
N ALA A 29 13.50 30.70 10.79
CA ALA A 29 13.09 29.75 9.76
C ALA A 29 12.55 30.47 8.52
N LYS A 30 11.72 31.51 8.69
CA LYS A 30 11.24 32.34 7.57
C LYS A 30 12.41 32.97 6.81
N LYS A 31 13.37 33.60 7.50
CA LYS A 31 14.54 34.22 6.86
C LYS A 31 15.34 33.21 6.03
N VAL A 32 15.58 32.01 6.59
CA VAL A 32 16.31 30.94 5.90
C VAL A 32 15.54 30.43 4.67
N LEU A 33 14.24 30.15 4.81
CA LEU A 33 13.39 29.69 3.71
C LEU A 33 13.27 30.74 2.59
N THR A 34 13.10 32.01 2.93
CA THR A 34 13.07 33.10 1.95
C THR A 34 14.42 33.27 1.24
N SER A 35 15.54 33.21 1.97
CA SER A 35 16.87 33.26 1.37
C SER A 35 17.12 32.08 0.43
N ALA A 36 16.73 30.87 0.84
CA ALA A 36 16.84 29.67 0.01
C ALA A 36 15.98 29.77 -1.26
N ALA A 37 14.73 30.22 -1.14
CA ALA A 37 13.84 30.44 -2.28
C ALA A 37 14.41 31.45 -3.29
N ASN A 38 15.00 32.54 -2.80
CA ASN A 38 15.65 33.54 -3.66
C ASN A 38 16.89 33.00 -4.36
N LYS A 39 17.68 32.15 -3.69
CA LYS A 39 18.85 31.48 -4.28
C LYS A 39 18.50 30.43 -5.33
N LEU A 40 17.34 29.79 -5.19
CA LEU A 40 16.85 28.78 -6.13
C LEU A 40 16.47 29.36 -7.50
N LYS A 41 16.55 30.69 -7.69
CA LYS A 41 16.22 31.39 -8.95
C LYS A 41 14.89 30.88 -9.54
N LEU A 42 13.90 30.66 -8.68
CA LEU A 42 12.62 30.12 -9.11
C LEU A 42 11.96 31.08 -10.11
N PRO A 43 11.39 30.56 -11.20
CA PRO A 43 10.67 31.38 -12.16
C PRO A 43 9.55 32.14 -11.44
N SER A 44 9.46 33.45 -11.71
CA SER A 44 8.44 34.29 -11.07
C SER A 44 7.04 33.80 -11.44
N GLN A 45 6.06 34.02 -10.55
CA GLN A 45 4.67 33.66 -10.82
C GLN A 45 4.14 34.30 -12.11
N LYS A 46 4.62 35.51 -12.45
CA LYS A 46 4.30 36.19 -13.70
C LYS A 46 4.78 35.43 -14.94
N LEU A 47 6.03 34.94 -14.90
CA LEU A 47 6.62 34.15 -15.98
C LEU A 47 5.90 32.79 -16.12
N LEU A 48 5.58 32.14 -15.00
CA LEU A 48 4.81 30.89 -15.01
C LEU A 48 3.42 31.07 -15.64
N ASN A 49 2.76 32.19 -15.36
CA ASN A 49 1.46 32.50 -15.95
C ASN A 49 1.57 32.82 -17.46
N ALA A 50 2.64 33.52 -17.87
CA ALA A 50 2.90 33.80 -19.29
C ALA A 50 3.13 32.49 -20.09
N LEU A 51 3.96 31.58 -19.56
CA LEU A 51 4.20 30.27 -20.17
C LEU A 51 2.93 29.44 -20.30
N LYS A 52 2.07 29.45 -19.27
CA LYS A 52 0.75 28.80 -19.34
C LYS A 52 -0.15 29.38 -20.43
N ASN A 53 -0.14 30.71 -20.60
CA ASN A 53 -0.91 31.37 -21.66
C ASN A 53 -0.37 31.05 -23.07
N GLU A 54 0.93 30.77 -23.19
CA GLU A 54 1.57 30.29 -24.42
C GLU A 54 1.40 28.78 -24.64
N GLY A 55 0.69 28.08 -23.74
CA GLY A 55 0.41 26.65 -23.86
C GLY A 55 1.50 25.72 -23.30
N PHE A 56 2.51 26.26 -22.61
CA PHE A 56 3.49 25.47 -21.87
C PHE A 56 2.99 25.16 -20.46
N ASP A 57 2.81 23.87 -20.14
CA ASP A 57 2.56 23.47 -18.76
C ASP A 57 3.89 23.20 -18.04
N LEU A 58 3.91 23.45 -16.73
CA LEU A 58 5.06 23.17 -15.88
C LEU A 58 5.45 21.68 -15.91
N ALA A 59 4.47 20.81 -16.17
CA ALA A 59 4.69 19.38 -16.35
C ALA A 59 5.59 19.05 -17.56
N ASP A 60 5.55 19.88 -18.60
CA ASP A 60 6.35 19.70 -19.82
C ASP A 60 7.80 20.14 -19.60
N LEU A 61 8.03 21.13 -18.74
CA LEU A 61 9.36 21.69 -18.44
C LEU A 61 10.17 20.87 -17.43
N VAL A 62 9.50 20.24 -16.46
CA VAL A 62 10.19 19.51 -15.39
C VAL A 62 10.54 18.08 -15.82
N GLY A 63 10.02 17.63 -16.97
CA GLY A 63 10.07 16.24 -17.35
C GLY A 63 9.26 15.44 -16.34
N ASN A 64 8.07 14.99 -16.73
CA ASN A 64 7.36 14.00 -15.93
C ASN A 64 8.26 12.77 -15.75
N GLY A 65 9.02 12.72 -14.65
CA GLY A 65 9.52 11.46 -14.10
C GLY A 65 8.35 10.50 -14.09
N PRO A 66 8.57 9.24 -14.51
CA PRO A 66 7.54 8.36 -15.05
C PRO A 66 6.27 8.49 -14.23
N ALA A 67 5.24 9.03 -14.86
CA ALA A 67 3.93 9.25 -14.26
C ALA A 67 3.59 7.99 -13.46
N LYS A 68 3.48 8.14 -12.15
CA LYS A 68 3.15 7.03 -11.25
C LYS A 68 1.92 6.37 -11.88
N PRO A 69 1.99 5.10 -12.33
CA PRO A 69 0.91 4.53 -13.12
C PRO A 69 -0.36 4.70 -12.32
N ALA A 70 -1.36 5.33 -12.95
CA ALA A 70 -2.67 5.53 -12.36
C ALA A 70 -3.08 4.20 -11.74
N LYS A 71 -3.35 4.18 -10.42
CA LYS A 71 -3.80 2.97 -9.74
C LYS A 71 -5.00 2.46 -10.51
N ALA A 72 -4.80 1.37 -11.27
CA ALA A 72 -5.86 0.72 -11.99
C ALA A 72 -7.00 0.49 -11.00
N GLN A 73 -8.17 1.04 -11.32
CA GLN A 73 -9.37 0.77 -10.53
C GLN A 73 -9.48 -0.74 -10.37
N PRO A 74 -9.72 -1.26 -9.15
CA PRO A 74 -9.85 -2.69 -8.96
C PRO A 74 -11.09 -3.15 -9.71
N THR A 75 -10.91 -3.63 -10.94
CA THR A 75 -11.89 -4.41 -11.65
C THR A 75 -12.28 -5.55 -10.71
N LYS A 76 -13.55 -5.57 -10.27
CA LYS A 76 -14.11 -6.69 -9.49
C LYS A 76 -13.81 -7.96 -10.27
N ARG A 77 -12.82 -8.71 -9.79
CA ARG A 77 -12.44 -10.00 -10.38
C ARG A 77 -13.66 -10.90 -10.26
N ALA A 78 -14.01 -11.58 -11.35
CA ALA A 78 -15.04 -12.61 -11.31
C ALA A 78 -14.71 -13.61 -10.19
N PRO A 79 -15.71 -14.06 -9.39
CA PRO A 79 -15.49 -15.04 -8.35
C PRO A 79 -14.90 -16.31 -8.98
N ARG A 80 -13.72 -16.70 -8.51
CA ARG A 80 -13.07 -17.93 -8.98
C ARG A 80 -13.89 -19.11 -8.49
N LYS A 81 -14.30 -20.01 -9.39
CA LYS A 81 -14.85 -21.31 -9.00
C LYS A 81 -13.75 -22.08 -8.26
N LEU A 82 -13.98 -22.36 -6.97
CA LEU A 82 -13.05 -23.13 -6.15
C LEU A 82 -13.15 -24.60 -6.55
N VAL A 83 -12.12 -25.12 -7.24
CA VAL A 83 -12.02 -26.56 -7.54
C VAL A 83 -11.50 -27.25 -6.27
N LEU A 84 -12.29 -28.20 -5.75
CA LEU A 84 -12.07 -28.92 -4.49
C LEU A 84 -10.70 -29.60 -4.40
N GLU A 85 -10.28 -30.25 -5.49
CA GLU A 85 -9.04 -31.04 -5.59
C GLU A 85 -7.78 -30.19 -5.35
N ASN A 86 -7.84 -28.90 -5.65
CA ASN A 86 -6.71 -27.98 -5.50
C ASN A 86 -6.68 -27.26 -4.15
N GLN A 87 -7.58 -27.60 -3.21
CA GLN A 87 -7.65 -26.95 -1.90
C GLN A 87 -6.83 -27.72 -0.85
N SER A 88 -6.20 -26.94 0.04
CA SER A 88 -5.46 -27.47 1.18
C SER A 88 -6.27 -27.31 2.46
N PHE A 89 -6.22 -28.31 3.33
CA PHE A 89 -6.95 -28.35 4.58
C PHE A 89 -6.00 -28.65 5.74
N ALA A 90 -6.15 -27.90 6.82
CA ALA A 90 -5.47 -28.18 8.08
C ALA A 90 -6.38 -29.06 8.95
N ILE A 91 -5.83 -30.18 9.43
CA ILE A 91 -6.50 -31.04 10.41
C ILE A 91 -6.25 -30.41 11.79
N LEU A 92 -7.31 -29.86 12.40
CA LEU A 92 -7.24 -29.25 13.73
C LEU A 92 -7.42 -30.29 14.83
N ASP A 93 -8.34 -31.24 14.63
CA ASP A 93 -8.58 -32.35 15.55
C ASP A 93 -9.17 -33.56 14.78
N GLU A 94 -8.44 -34.68 14.77
CA GLU A 94 -8.86 -35.92 14.11
C GLU A 94 -10.06 -36.59 14.80
N LYS A 95 -10.23 -36.39 16.11
CA LYS A 95 -11.31 -37.04 16.89
C LYS A 95 -12.62 -36.27 16.79
N ASN A 96 -12.55 -34.94 16.78
CA ASN A 96 -13.71 -34.06 16.68
C ASN A 96 -14.10 -33.70 15.24
N LYS A 97 -13.35 -34.21 14.25
CA LYS A 97 -13.57 -33.99 12.81
C LYS A 97 -13.51 -32.52 12.41
N GLU A 98 -12.66 -31.74 13.07
CA GLU A 98 -12.51 -30.31 12.80
C GLU A 98 -11.45 -30.07 11.72
N LEU A 99 -11.86 -29.38 10.65
CA LEU A 99 -11.03 -29.03 9.50
C LEU A 99 -11.09 -27.52 9.27
N ALA A 100 -9.94 -26.92 8.97
CA ALA A 100 -9.88 -25.56 8.48
C ALA A 100 -9.43 -25.53 7.02
N HIS A 101 -10.15 -24.77 6.19
CA HIS A 101 -9.72 -24.47 4.83
C HIS A 101 -8.55 -23.47 4.87
N ALA A 102 -7.40 -23.87 4.34
CA ALA A 102 -6.17 -23.08 4.39
C ALA A 102 -5.83 -22.57 2.98
N VAL A 103 -5.82 -21.25 2.81
CA VAL A 103 -5.50 -20.60 1.51
C VAL A 103 -4.31 -19.65 1.66
N GLY A 104 -3.37 -19.74 0.72
CA GLY A 104 -2.23 -18.82 0.64
C GLY A 104 -1.42 -18.78 1.93
N ARG A 105 -1.33 -17.61 2.57
CA ARG A 105 -0.60 -17.42 3.84
C ARG A 105 -1.17 -18.23 5.01
N GLY A 106 -2.43 -18.68 4.91
CA GLY A 106 -3.02 -19.57 5.91
C GLY A 106 -2.32 -20.93 5.98
N VAL A 107 -1.81 -21.45 4.85
CA VAL A 107 -1.12 -22.76 4.79
C VAL A 107 0.13 -22.76 5.65
N THR A 108 0.94 -21.70 5.59
CA THR A 108 2.13 -21.54 6.44
C THR A 108 1.76 -21.34 7.89
N SER A 109 0.77 -20.49 8.21
CA SER A 109 0.33 -20.29 9.60
C SER A 109 -0.15 -21.56 10.30
N TYR A 110 -0.80 -22.49 9.59
CA TYR A 110 -1.22 -23.76 10.20
C TYR A 110 -0.04 -24.73 10.38
N LYS A 111 0.93 -24.73 9.46
CA LYS A 111 2.17 -25.50 9.60
C LYS A 111 3.03 -25.01 10.77
N ASP A 112 3.16 -23.69 10.94
CA ASP A 112 3.94 -23.08 12.03
C ASP A 112 3.33 -23.38 13.41
N LYS A 113 2.02 -23.60 13.47
CA LYS A 113 1.30 -24.02 14.68
C LYS A 113 1.35 -25.54 14.94
N GLY A 114 2.02 -26.30 14.07
CA GLY A 114 2.17 -27.75 14.20
C GLY A 114 1.00 -28.58 13.66
N PHE A 115 0.05 -27.97 12.93
CA PHE A 115 -1.06 -28.72 12.33
C PHE A 115 -0.65 -29.39 11.02
N LYS A 116 -1.18 -30.61 10.79
CA LYS A 116 -0.97 -31.36 9.56
C LYS A 116 -1.85 -30.76 8.45
N VAL A 117 -1.21 -30.15 7.46
CA VAL A 117 -1.89 -29.59 6.28
C VAL A 117 -1.77 -30.57 5.11
N VAL A 118 -2.89 -31.05 4.61
CA VAL A 118 -3.00 -32.04 3.53
C VAL A 118 -3.93 -31.54 2.43
N LYS A 119 -3.76 -32.09 1.22
CA LYS A 119 -4.67 -31.84 0.10
C LYS A 119 -5.96 -32.63 0.25
N TYR A 120 -7.00 -32.25 -0.50
CA TYR A 120 -8.30 -32.94 -0.47
C TYR A 120 -8.19 -34.47 -0.65
N ASP A 121 -7.37 -34.91 -1.61
CA ASP A 121 -7.22 -36.34 -1.96
C ASP A 121 -6.52 -37.16 -0.86
N GLU A 122 -5.78 -36.50 0.02
CA GLU A 122 -5.05 -37.11 1.13
C GLU A 122 -5.86 -37.11 2.44
N LEU A 123 -7.08 -36.55 2.42
CA LEU A 123 -7.97 -36.58 3.58
C LEU A 123 -8.65 -37.95 3.74
N PRO A 124 -8.81 -38.45 4.97
CA PRO A 124 -9.68 -39.60 5.27
C PRO A 124 -11.12 -39.37 4.77
N ALA A 125 -11.79 -40.43 4.32
CA ALA A 125 -13.15 -40.37 3.74
C ALA A 125 -14.20 -39.70 4.67
N ALA A 126 -14.00 -39.76 6.00
CA ALA A 126 -14.86 -39.08 6.97
C ALA A 126 -14.68 -37.55 6.96
N LEU A 127 -13.47 -37.06 6.69
CA LEU A 127 -13.09 -35.65 6.65
C LEU A 127 -13.33 -35.03 5.27
N GLN A 128 -13.30 -35.84 4.20
CA GLN A 128 -13.66 -35.41 2.84
C GLN A 128 -15.11 -34.90 2.72
N LYS A 129 -16.04 -35.42 3.53
CA LYS A 129 -17.44 -34.94 3.58
C LYS A 129 -17.52 -33.55 4.22
N VAL A 130 -16.85 -33.36 5.36
CA VAL A 130 -16.76 -32.07 6.07
C VAL A 130 -16.09 -31.01 5.19
N ALA A 131 -15.03 -31.38 4.47
CA ALA A 131 -14.33 -30.50 3.53
C ALA A 131 -15.20 -30.05 2.33
N LYS A 132 -16.10 -30.93 1.83
CA LYS A 132 -17.07 -30.59 0.78
C LYS A 132 -18.08 -29.55 1.27
N ASP A 133 -18.61 -29.73 2.48
CA ASP A 133 -19.57 -28.79 3.08
C ASP A 133 -18.94 -27.42 3.37
N LEU A 134 -17.63 -27.38 3.62
CA LEU A 134 -16.88 -26.16 3.94
C LEU A 134 -16.57 -25.28 2.72
N ILE A 135 -16.50 -25.88 1.52
CA ILE A 135 -16.28 -25.17 0.25
C ILE A 135 -17.59 -24.86 -0.48
N ALA A 136 -18.65 -25.62 -0.21
CA ALA A 136 -19.97 -25.40 -0.81
C ALA A 136 -20.74 -24.21 -0.21
N LYS A 137 -20.30 -23.67 0.95
CA LYS A 137 -20.79 -22.42 1.55
C LYS A 137 -20.15 -21.19 0.91
#